data_AF-A0A2P2LUD7-F1
#
_entry.id   AF-A0A2P2LUD7-F1
#
_cell.length_a   1.000
_cell.length_b   1.000
_cell.length_c   1.000
_cell.angle_alpha   90.00
_cell.angle_beta   90.00
_cell.angle_gamma   90.00
#
_symmetry.space_group_name_H-M   'P 1'
#
loop_
_entity.id
_entity.type
_entity.pdbx_description
1 polymer ?
#
loop_
_entity_poly.entity_id
_entity_poly.type
_entity_poly.pdbx_seq_one_letter_code
_entity_poly.pdbx_strand_id
1 'polypeptide(L)'
;MARFPRGSSTSRFLFSYYTALTKTSPSPPSPTAALLQGSFYLRHFSNLARAKEDKEPWWKESIERLRNIGISAHIDSGKTTLTERVLYYTGRIHEIHEVRGRDGVGAKMDSMDLEREKGITIQSAATYCTWNDYKINIIDTPGHVDFTIEVERALRVLDGAILVLCSVGGVQSQSITVDRQMRRYEVPRLAFINKLDRMGADPWKVLNQTRSKLRHHSAAVQVPIGLEEHFEGLVDLVQLKAYNFHGSSGEKVVTAEVPSDMAAIVAEKRRELIEVVSEVDDKLADAFLSDESISSAALEEAIRRATLAQKFVPVFMGSAFKNKGVQLLLDGVLSYLPCPNEVSNYALDQSKNEEKVIC
;
A
#
# COMPACT_ATOMS: atom_id res chain seq x y z
N MET A 1 29.00 -38.00 -29.31
CA MET A 1 28.50 -39.37 -29.03
C MET A 1 27.78 -39.30 -27.68
N ALA A 2 26.52 -39.63 -27.50
CA ALA A 2 25.57 -40.42 -28.29
C ALA A 2 24.16 -39.78 -28.24
N ARG A 3 23.40 -39.99 -29.33
CA ARG A 3 21.98 -39.67 -29.54
C ARG A 3 21.12 -40.89 -29.19
N PHE A 4 19.80 -40.67 -28.96
CA PHE A 4 18.61 -41.38 -29.51
C PHE A 4 17.41 -41.26 -28.54
N PRO A 5 16.13 -41.48 -28.94
CA PRO A 5 15.43 -41.18 -30.21
C PRO A 5 14.07 -40.42 -29.98
N ARG A 6 13.41 -40.02 -31.09
CA ARG A 6 12.04 -39.45 -31.16
C ARG A 6 10.98 -40.54 -31.47
N GLY A 7 9.76 -40.34 -30.96
CA GLY A 7 8.48 -40.93 -31.40
C GLY A 7 7.36 -40.56 -30.41
N SER A 8 6.45 -39.62 -30.70
CA SER A 8 5.18 -39.71 -31.46
C SER A 8 3.95 -40.14 -30.64
N SER A 9 2.89 -39.32 -30.73
CA SER A 9 1.44 -39.66 -30.62
C SER A 9 0.66 -39.29 -29.34
N THR A 10 -0.20 -38.27 -29.51
CA THR A 10 -1.66 -38.21 -29.16
C THR A 10 -2.19 -38.28 -27.71
N SER A 11 -2.77 -37.17 -27.24
CA SER A 11 -4.21 -36.95 -26.88
C SER A 11 -4.29 -35.80 -25.84
N ARG A 12 -4.77 -34.59 -26.19
CA ARG A 12 -6.16 -34.07 -26.17
C ARG A 12 -6.92 -34.33 -24.87
N PHE A 13 -7.23 -33.25 -24.12
CA PHE A 13 -8.61 -32.82 -23.82
C PHE A 13 -8.61 -31.31 -23.52
N LEU A 14 -9.15 -30.53 -24.46
CA LEU A 14 -9.51 -29.11 -24.33
C LEU A 14 -11.02 -29.01 -24.11
N PHE A 15 -11.41 -28.20 -23.12
CA PHE A 15 -12.80 -27.88 -22.82
C PHE A 15 -13.43 -27.05 -23.95
N SER A 16 -14.65 -27.42 -24.33
CA SER A 16 -15.45 -26.83 -25.42
C SER A 16 -16.17 -25.56 -24.96
N TYR A 17 -16.06 -24.51 -25.78
CA TYR A 17 -17.02 -23.40 -25.81
C TYR A 17 -18.22 -23.81 -26.68
N TYR A 18 -19.44 -23.59 -26.16
CA TYR A 18 -20.69 -23.76 -26.88
C TYR A 18 -21.03 -22.48 -27.65
N THR A 19 -21.23 -22.60 -28.95
CA THR A 19 -21.89 -21.59 -29.79
C THR A 19 -22.93 -22.33 -30.62
N ALA A 20 -24.21 -22.07 -30.36
CA ALA A 20 -25.33 -22.72 -31.05
C ALA A 20 -25.92 -21.75 -32.08
N LEU A 21 -25.70 -22.04 -33.37
CA LEU A 21 -26.51 -21.52 -34.47
C LEU A 21 -26.77 -22.61 -35.52
N THR A 22 -28.06 -22.71 -35.85
CA THR A 22 -28.70 -23.07 -37.12
C THR A 22 -28.49 -24.46 -37.75
N LYS A 23 -29.60 -25.21 -37.87
CA LYS A 23 -29.82 -26.20 -38.93
C LYS A 23 -31.11 -25.91 -39.70
N THR A 24 -30.97 -26.00 -41.01
CA THR A 24 -31.97 -25.88 -42.09
C THR A 24 -32.78 -27.18 -42.28
N SER A 25 -34.09 -27.01 -42.54
CA SER A 25 -35.11 -27.78 -43.33
C SER A 25 -35.02 -29.32 -43.55
N PRO A 26 -36.17 -30.01 -43.74
CA PRO A 26 -36.85 -30.07 -45.05
C PRO A 26 -38.39 -29.82 -45.00
N SER A 27 -39.01 -29.83 -46.18
CA SER A 27 -40.29 -29.22 -46.61
C SER A 27 -41.54 -30.15 -46.49
N PRO A 28 -42.73 -29.86 -47.08
CA PRO A 28 -43.98 -29.52 -46.37
C PRO A 28 -45.11 -30.58 -46.53
N PRO A 29 -46.32 -30.32 -45.99
CA PRO A 29 -47.43 -30.15 -46.93
C PRO A 29 -48.43 -29.03 -46.56
N SER A 30 -49.04 -28.46 -47.59
CA SER A 30 -50.32 -27.73 -47.56
C SER A 30 -51.40 -28.66 -48.18
N PRO A 31 -52.73 -28.36 -48.23
CA PRO A 31 -53.35 -27.04 -48.17
C PRO A 31 -54.75 -26.93 -47.50
N THR A 32 -55.33 -25.74 -47.65
CA THR A 32 -56.77 -25.37 -47.66
C THR A 32 -57.51 -24.94 -46.37
N ALA A 33 -57.76 -23.63 -46.33
CA ALA A 33 -59.05 -22.95 -46.07
C ALA A 33 -59.63 -22.92 -44.64
N ALA A 34 -59.70 -21.73 -44.03
CA ALA A 34 -60.95 -20.97 -43.90
C ALA A 34 -60.76 -19.66 -43.11
N LEU A 35 -61.25 -18.58 -43.71
CA LEU A 35 -61.54 -17.27 -43.13
C LEU A 35 -62.63 -17.37 -42.02
N LEU A 36 -62.49 -16.60 -40.93
CA LEU A 36 -63.44 -15.59 -40.40
C LEU A 36 -63.36 -15.37 -38.88
N GLN A 37 -63.45 -14.08 -38.53
CA GLN A 37 -63.98 -13.49 -37.28
C GLN A 37 -63.13 -13.47 -35.99
N GLY A 38 -62.58 -12.28 -35.73
CA GLY A 38 -63.04 -11.46 -34.61
C GLY A 38 -62.50 -11.79 -33.21
N SER A 39 -61.61 -10.94 -32.69
CA SER A 39 -61.94 -10.03 -31.56
C SER A 39 -60.66 -9.39 -31.03
N PHE A 40 -60.62 -8.06 -31.11
CA PHE A 40 -59.61 -7.20 -30.50
C PHE A 40 -59.77 -7.23 -28.97
N TYR A 41 -58.75 -7.72 -28.26
CA TYR A 41 -58.50 -7.36 -26.85
C TYR A 41 -57.10 -6.76 -26.74
N LEU A 42 -57.01 -5.44 -26.84
CA LEU A 42 -55.81 -4.68 -26.48
C LEU A 42 -55.68 -4.71 -24.94
N ARG A 43 -54.88 -5.63 -24.40
CA ARG A 43 -54.37 -5.51 -23.03
C ARG A 43 -53.13 -4.62 -23.08
N HIS A 44 -53.29 -3.40 -22.58
CA HIS A 44 -52.23 -2.48 -22.23
C HIS A 44 -51.33 -3.13 -21.16
N PHE A 45 -50.24 -3.77 -21.58
CA PHE A 45 -49.15 -4.10 -20.67
C PHE A 45 -48.23 -2.90 -20.62
N SER A 46 -48.37 -2.10 -19.56
CA SER A 46 -47.34 -1.16 -19.14
C SER A 46 -46.05 -1.93 -18.90
N ASN A 47 -45.08 -1.78 -19.79
CA ASN A 47 -43.70 -2.17 -19.55
C ASN A 47 -43.14 -1.28 -18.44
N LEU A 48 -43.38 -1.69 -17.19
CA LEU A 48 -42.52 -1.33 -16.06
C LEU A 48 -41.19 -2.03 -16.32
N ALA A 49 -40.32 -1.35 -17.06
CA ALA A 49 -38.91 -1.67 -17.15
C ALA A 49 -38.36 -1.61 -15.72
N ARG A 50 -38.32 -2.76 -15.04
CA ARG A 50 -37.45 -2.96 -13.88
C ARG A 50 -36.03 -2.69 -14.38
N ALA A 51 -35.49 -1.52 -14.06
CA ALA A 51 -34.07 -1.29 -14.09
C ALA A 51 -33.43 -2.43 -13.28
N LYS A 52 -32.73 -3.34 -13.96
CA LYS A 52 -31.78 -4.22 -13.28
C LYS A 52 -30.73 -3.28 -12.72
N GLU A 53 -30.67 -3.14 -11.41
CA GLU A 53 -29.45 -2.65 -10.77
C GLU A 53 -28.34 -3.63 -11.16
N ASP A 54 -27.47 -3.20 -12.06
CA ASP A 54 -26.21 -3.88 -12.36
C ASP A 54 -25.35 -3.79 -11.09
N LYS A 55 -25.55 -4.75 -10.17
CA LYS A 55 -24.68 -4.88 -9.00
C LYS A 55 -23.27 -5.15 -9.49
N GLU A 56 -22.36 -4.22 -9.17
CA GLU A 56 -20.93 -4.37 -9.37
C GLU A 56 -20.46 -5.76 -8.88
N PRO A 57 -19.55 -6.44 -9.59
CA PRO A 57 -19.09 -7.76 -9.21
C PRO A 57 -18.51 -7.78 -7.78
N TRP A 58 -18.85 -8.80 -6.99
CA TRP A 58 -18.39 -8.96 -5.60
C TRP A 58 -16.86 -8.88 -5.42
N TRP A 59 -16.10 -9.20 -6.46
CA TRP A 59 -14.64 -9.17 -6.42
C TRP A 59 -14.06 -7.75 -6.46
N LYS A 60 -14.77 -6.77 -7.04
CA LYS A 60 -14.28 -5.38 -7.12
C LYS A 60 -14.16 -4.74 -5.74
N GLU A 61 -15.20 -4.84 -4.93
CA GLU A 61 -15.18 -4.33 -3.54
C GLU A 61 -14.09 -5.03 -2.70
N SER A 62 -13.81 -6.31 -2.99
CA SER A 62 -12.72 -7.03 -2.33
C SER A 62 -11.32 -6.60 -2.80
N ILE A 63 -11.16 -6.04 -4.00
CA ILE A 63 -9.86 -5.55 -4.50
C ILE A 63 -9.61 -4.11 -4.04
N GLU A 64 -10.63 -3.26 -3.99
CA GLU A 64 -10.51 -1.89 -3.46
C GLU A 64 -10.06 -1.89 -1.99
N ARG A 65 -10.45 -2.92 -1.24
CA ARG A 65 -10.02 -3.17 0.13
C ARG A 65 -8.75 -4.02 0.26
N LEU A 66 -8.00 -4.23 -0.81
CA LEU A 66 -6.72 -4.94 -0.81
C LEU A 66 -5.55 -3.95 -0.92
N ARG A 67 -4.46 -4.22 -0.19
CA ARG A 67 -3.17 -3.51 -0.30
C ARG A 67 -2.04 -4.52 -0.38
N ASN A 68 -1.21 -4.44 -1.43
CA ASN A 68 0.03 -5.21 -1.52
C ASN A 68 1.21 -4.26 -1.26
N ILE A 69 1.83 -4.35 -0.07
CA ILE A 69 2.86 -3.42 0.37
C ILE A 69 4.19 -4.11 0.65
N GLY A 70 5.28 -3.44 0.31
CA GLY A 70 6.61 -3.80 0.76
C GLY A 70 7.07 -2.94 1.92
N ILE A 71 7.78 -3.52 2.88
CA ILE A 71 8.53 -2.75 3.86
C ILE A 71 10.01 -2.86 3.48
N SER A 72 10.64 -1.73 3.21
CA SER A 72 12.06 -1.67 2.84
C SER A 72 12.78 -0.61 3.66
N ALA A 73 14.02 -0.90 4.02
CA ALA A 73 14.82 -0.05 4.87
C ALA A 73 16.31 -0.33 4.68
N HIS A 74 17.15 0.57 5.21
CA HIS A 74 18.54 0.19 5.45
C HIS A 74 18.65 -0.78 6.65
N ILE A 75 19.80 -1.46 6.75
CA ILE A 75 20.21 -2.28 7.89
C ILE A 75 20.00 -1.50 9.19
N ASP A 76 19.54 -2.20 10.23
CA ASP A 76 19.29 -1.64 11.56
C ASP A 76 18.30 -0.46 11.59
N SER A 77 17.51 -0.19 10.56
CA SER A 77 16.47 0.85 10.60
C SER A 77 15.18 0.40 11.33
N GLY A 78 15.12 -0.87 11.76
CA GLY A 78 13.99 -1.43 12.50
C GLY A 78 12.84 -1.94 11.62
N LYS A 79 13.16 -2.39 10.41
CA LYS A 79 12.21 -2.96 9.43
C LYS A 79 11.46 -4.16 9.99
N THR A 80 12.17 -5.21 10.40
CA THR A 80 11.58 -6.43 10.99
C THR A 80 10.77 -6.10 12.24
N THR A 81 11.28 -5.22 13.10
CA THR A 81 10.55 -4.76 14.30
C THR A 81 9.23 -4.08 13.91
N LEU A 82 9.23 -3.24 12.88
CA LEU A 82 8.01 -2.61 12.38
C LEU A 82 7.01 -3.66 11.85
N THR A 83 7.48 -4.60 11.04
CA THR A 83 6.66 -5.71 10.51
C THR A 83 6.02 -6.50 11.65
N GLU A 84 6.77 -6.83 12.69
CA GLU A 84 6.22 -7.54 13.86
C GLU A 84 5.18 -6.74 14.62
N ARG A 85 5.38 -5.43 14.81
CA ARG A 85 4.35 -4.59 15.45
C ARG A 85 3.08 -4.54 14.60
N VAL A 86 3.20 -4.46 13.28
CA VAL A 86 2.04 -4.54 12.39
C VAL A 86 1.29 -5.86 12.56
N LEU A 87 2.01 -6.98 12.61
CA LEU A 87 1.40 -8.30 12.82
C LEU A 87 0.75 -8.45 14.20
N TYR A 88 1.33 -7.81 15.23
CA TYR A 88 0.74 -7.79 16.56
C TYR A 88 -0.57 -6.99 16.60
N TYR A 89 -0.57 -5.76 16.11
CA TYR A 89 -1.77 -4.90 16.15
C TYR A 89 -2.92 -5.41 15.27
N THR A 90 -2.60 -6.18 14.23
CA THR A 90 -3.60 -6.85 13.39
C THR A 90 -4.05 -8.21 13.95
N GLY A 91 -3.58 -8.60 15.14
CA GLY A 91 -3.98 -9.82 15.83
C GLY A 91 -3.38 -11.12 15.27
N ARG A 92 -2.39 -11.03 14.36
CA ARG A 92 -1.73 -12.21 13.76
C ARG A 92 -0.69 -12.85 14.67
N ILE A 93 -0.13 -12.08 15.59
CA ILE A 93 0.82 -12.54 16.59
C ILE A 93 0.30 -12.07 17.96
N HIS A 94 0.37 -12.95 18.97
CA HIS A 94 -0.11 -12.66 20.32
C HIS A 94 0.98 -12.12 21.25
N GLU A 95 2.26 -12.33 20.91
CA GLU A 95 3.41 -11.92 21.71
C GLU A 95 4.49 -11.33 20.81
N ILE A 96 5.03 -10.18 21.20
CA ILE A 96 6.08 -9.54 20.42
C ILE A 96 7.44 -9.94 20.97
N HIS A 97 8.27 -10.49 20.10
CA HIS A 97 9.64 -10.86 20.40
C HIS A 97 10.58 -9.82 19.82
N GLU A 98 11.78 -9.69 20.35
CA GLU A 98 12.79 -8.78 19.79
C GLU A 98 13.73 -9.55 18.87
N VAL A 99 14.11 -8.93 17.74
CA VAL A 99 15.05 -9.51 16.75
C VAL A 99 16.37 -9.94 17.41
N ARG A 100 16.85 -9.20 18.42
CA ARG A 100 18.03 -9.52 19.24
C ARG A 100 17.67 -9.60 20.72
N GLY A 101 16.54 -10.22 21.04
CA GLY A 101 16.08 -10.42 22.41
C GLY A 101 16.96 -11.40 23.19
N ARG A 102 16.93 -11.30 24.52
CA ARG A 102 17.58 -12.26 25.43
C ARG A 102 16.81 -13.58 25.57
N ASP A 103 15.62 -13.63 25.01
CA ASP A 103 14.68 -14.75 24.96
C ASP A 103 15.10 -15.84 23.96
N GLY A 104 15.95 -15.51 22.98
CA GLY A 104 16.48 -16.46 21.99
C GLY A 104 15.44 -16.97 20.98
N VAL A 105 14.20 -16.46 21.03
CA VAL A 105 13.11 -16.82 20.11
C VAL A 105 13.28 -16.08 18.77
N GLY A 106 13.71 -14.82 18.83
CA GLY A 106 13.89 -13.97 17.66
C GLY A 106 12.57 -13.53 17.02
N ALA A 107 12.66 -12.69 15.99
CA ALA A 107 11.48 -12.23 15.28
C ALA A 107 10.82 -13.36 14.47
N LYS A 108 9.49 -13.41 14.43
CA LYS A 108 8.73 -14.45 13.69
C LYS A 108 9.02 -14.43 12.19
N MET A 109 9.37 -13.26 11.66
CA MET A 109 9.70 -13.07 10.24
C MET A 109 11.09 -13.63 9.87
N ASP A 110 12.01 -13.69 10.82
CA ASP A 110 13.37 -14.20 10.64
C ASP A 110 13.36 -15.71 10.98
N SER A 111 13.06 -16.54 9.98
CA SER A 111 12.83 -17.97 10.16
C SER A 111 14.10 -18.82 10.11
N MET A 112 15.15 -18.32 9.44
CA MET A 112 16.43 -19.01 9.34
C MET A 112 17.27 -18.82 10.61
N ASP A 113 17.99 -19.87 11.03
CA ASP A 113 18.87 -19.80 12.21
C ASP A 113 19.93 -18.70 12.07
N LEU A 114 20.46 -18.50 10.85
CA LEU A 114 21.43 -17.45 10.55
C LEU A 114 20.82 -16.04 10.64
N GLU A 115 19.54 -15.87 10.27
CA GLU A 115 18.83 -14.59 10.41
C GLU A 115 18.65 -14.23 11.89
N ARG A 116 18.27 -15.20 12.73
CA ARG A 116 18.14 -15.02 14.18
C ARG A 116 19.49 -14.75 14.86
N GLU A 117 20.54 -15.46 14.46
CA GLU A 117 21.87 -15.28 15.02
C GLU A 117 22.46 -13.91 14.68
N LYS A 118 22.30 -13.45 13.43
CA LYS A 118 22.86 -12.17 12.96
C LYS A 118 21.91 -10.99 13.17
N GLY A 119 20.62 -11.24 13.41
CA GLY A 119 19.57 -10.22 13.48
C GLY A 119 19.42 -9.44 12.17
N ILE A 120 19.51 -10.12 11.04
CA ILE A 120 19.35 -9.54 9.69
C ILE A 120 18.33 -10.35 8.90
N THR A 121 17.60 -9.69 8.01
CA THR A 121 16.72 -10.36 7.04
C THR A 121 17.52 -10.71 5.78
N ILE A 122 17.55 -11.99 5.42
CA ILE A 122 18.25 -12.53 4.25
C ILE A 122 17.25 -12.80 3.12
N GLN A 123 16.13 -13.46 3.44
CA GLN A 123 15.08 -13.77 2.45
C GLN A 123 13.86 -12.87 2.62
N SER A 124 13.20 -12.55 1.50
CA SER A 124 11.94 -11.83 1.55
C SER A 124 10.85 -12.72 2.15
N ALA A 125 10.20 -12.26 3.20
CA ALA A 125 9.12 -12.99 3.87
C ALA A 125 7.77 -12.35 3.54
N ALA A 126 6.82 -13.16 3.07
CA ALA A 126 5.47 -12.71 2.76
C ALA A 126 4.52 -13.08 3.90
N THR A 127 3.69 -12.13 4.32
CA THR A 127 2.67 -12.33 5.34
C THR A 127 1.39 -11.59 4.97
N TYR A 128 0.29 -11.96 5.61
CA TYR A 128 -1.03 -11.41 5.36
C TYR A 128 -1.65 -10.98 6.69
N CYS A 129 -2.29 -9.82 6.72
CA CYS A 129 -3.02 -9.31 7.88
C CYS A 129 -4.28 -8.54 7.47
N THR A 130 -5.11 -8.21 8.47
CA THR A 130 -6.34 -7.45 8.28
C THR A 130 -6.32 -6.24 9.20
N TRP A 131 -6.62 -5.06 8.66
CA TRP A 131 -6.69 -3.78 9.41
C TRP A 131 -7.90 -2.98 8.94
N ASN A 132 -8.81 -2.59 9.85
CA ASN A 132 -10.03 -1.82 9.52
C ASN A 132 -10.83 -2.38 8.32
N ASP A 133 -11.02 -3.70 8.27
CA ASP A 133 -11.66 -4.45 7.16
C ASP A 133 -10.90 -4.46 5.82
N TYR A 134 -9.70 -3.88 5.77
CA TYR A 134 -8.79 -4.00 4.64
C TYR A 134 -7.88 -5.23 4.79
N LYS A 135 -7.64 -5.88 3.67
CA LYS A 135 -6.70 -6.98 3.51
C LYS A 135 -5.34 -6.40 3.13
N ILE A 136 -4.30 -6.68 3.90
CA ILE A 136 -2.95 -6.19 3.65
C ILE A 136 -2.01 -7.38 3.48
N ASN A 137 -1.41 -7.50 2.29
CA ASN A 137 -0.31 -8.40 2.02
C ASN A 137 1.00 -7.64 2.19
N ILE A 138 1.88 -8.13 3.07
CA ILE A 138 3.14 -7.49 3.39
C ILE A 138 4.28 -8.37 2.88
N ILE A 139 5.21 -7.77 2.14
CA ILE A 139 6.49 -8.38 1.80
C ILE A 139 7.58 -7.65 2.59
N ASP A 140 8.19 -8.36 3.53
CA ASP A 140 9.32 -7.86 4.30
C ASP A 140 10.62 -8.08 3.51
N THR A 141 11.29 -7.02 3.09
CA THR A 141 12.42 -7.10 2.14
C THR A 141 13.79 -7.00 2.82
N PRO A 142 14.83 -7.71 2.34
CA PRO A 142 16.18 -7.56 2.87
C PRO A 142 16.68 -6.11 2.80
N GLY A 143 17.39 -5.65 3.85
CA GLY A 143 17.93 -4.27 3.90
C GLY A 143 19.43 -4.18 3.56
N HIS A 144 20.08 -5.32 3.34
CA HIS A 144 21.50 -5.42 3.03
C HIS A 144 21.75 -5.32 1.52
N VAL A 145 22.88 -4.69 1.14
CA VAL A 145 23.25 -4.47 -0.26
C VAL A 145 23.50 -5.77 -1.04
N ASP A 146 23.92 -6.81 -0.34
CA ASP A 146 24.21 -8.13 -0.93
C ASP A 146 22.95 -8.86 -1.39
N PHE A 147 21.77 -8.47 -0.88
CA PHE A 147 20.48 -9.10 -1.21
C PHE A 147 19.62 -8.23 -2.12
N THR A 148 20.24 -7.32 -2.88
CA THR A 148 19.56 -6.42 -3.82
C THR A 148 18.68 -7.14 -4.83
N ILE A 149 19.04 -8.35 -5.26
CA ILE A 149 18.23 -9.16 -6.19
C ILE A 149 16.87 -9.54 -5.57
N GLU A 150 16.83 -9.86 -4.28
CA GLU A 150 15.57 -10.17 -3.58
C GLU A 150 14.70 -8.92 -3.43
N VAL A 151 15.31 -7.77 -3.14
CA VAL A 151 14.61 -6.47 -3.09
C VAL A 151 14.01 -6.13 -4.45
N GLU A 152 14.76 -6.29 -5.55
CA GLU A 152 14.22 -6.03 -6.88
C GLU A 152 13.08 -6.99 -7.27
N ARG A 153 13.17 -8.27 -6.88
CA ARG A 153 12.07 -9.22 -7.10
C ARG A 153 10.82 -8.84 -6.34
N ALA A 154 10.94 -8.42 -5.09
CA ALA A 154 9.81 -7.96 -4.30
C ALA A 154 9.17 -6.71 -4.92
N LEU A 155 9.97 -5.69 -5.27
CA LEU A 155 9.45 -4.42 -5.80
C LEU A 155 8.67 -4.54 -7.12
N ARG A 156 8.87 -5.61 -7.89
CA ARG A 156 8.09 -5.88 -9.12
C ARG A 156 6.67 -6.37 -8.88
N VAL A 157 6.37 -6.85 -7.68
CA VAL A 157 5.07 -7.46 -7.32
C VAL A 157 4.24 -6.53 -6.43
N LEU A 158 4.85 -5.46 -5.93
CA LEU A 158 4.26 -4.58 -4.93
C LEU A 158 3.55 -3.41 -5.58
N ASP A 159 2.35 -3.11 -5.09
CA ASP A 159 1.57 -1.94 -5.51
C ASP A 159 2.04 -0.67 -4.78
N GLY A 160 2.57 -0.82 -3.57
CA GLY A 160 3.11 0.29 -2.79
C GLY A 160 4.23 -0.15 -1.83
N ALA A 161 4.93 0.81 -1.26
CA ALA A 161 6.00 0.52 -0.30
C ALA A 161 6.07 1.51 0.87
N ILE A 162 6.65 1.04 1.97
CA ILE A 162 7.05 1.86 3.12
C ILE A 162 8.57 1.89 3.15
N LEU A 163 9.13 3.09 2.96
CA LEU A 163 10.55 3.38 3.12
C LEU A 163 10.83 3.76 4.58
N VAL A 164 11.43 2.84 5.34
CA VAL A 164 11.78 3.09 6.74
C VAL A 164 13.15 3.75 6.84
N LEU A 165 13.21 4.89 7.53
CA LEU A 165 14.41 5.68 7.78
C LEU A 165 14.68 5.77 9.29
N CYS A 166 15.95 5.77 9.69
CA CYS A 166 16.32 5.91 11.10
C CYS A 166 16.41 7.40 11.48
N SER A 167 15.71 7.83 12.53
CA SER A 167 15.76 9.22 13.03
C SER A 167 17.17 9.68 13.40
N VAL A 168 18.00 8.78 13.95
CA VAL A 168 19.39 9.09 14.35
C VAL A 168 20.34 8.99 13.15
N GLY A 169 20.24 7.89 12.40
CA GLY A 169 21.16 7.57 11.29
C GLY A 169 20.92 8.38 10.02
N GLY A 170 19.69 8.88 9.83
CA GLY A 170 19.27 9.62 8.66
C GLY A 170 19.34 8.82 7.36
N VAL A 171 19.50 9.52 6.25
CA VAL A 171 19.62 8.91 4.91
C VAL A 171 21.06 8.47 4.68
N GLN A 172 21.23 7.15 4.55
CA GLN A 172 22.49 6.47 4.29
C GLN A 172 22.62 6.04 2.83
N SER A 173 23.82 5.63 2.40
CA SER A 173 24.09 5.26 1.00
C SER A 173 23.20 4.12 0.51
N GLN A 174 22.88 3.18 1.38
CA GLN A 174 22.00 2.06 1.06
C GLN A 174 20.53 2.49 0.97
N SER A 175 20.08 3.45 1.78
CA SER A 175 18.74 4.05 1.64
C SER A 175 18.57 4.65 0.24
N ILE A 176 19.63 5.29 -0.29
CA ILE A 176 19.65 5.83 -1.66
C ILE A 176 19.51 4.70 -2.69
N THR A 177 20.19 3.56 -2.51
CA THR A 177 20.09 2.42 -3.42
C THR A 177 18.68 1.83 -3.44
N VAL A 178 18.09 1.58 -2.28
CA VAL A 178 16.71 1.07 -2.15
C VAL A 178 15.71 2.03 -2.79
N ASP A 179 15.85 3.33 -2.52
CA ASP A 179 14.97 4.33 -3.12
C ASP A 179 15.11 4.40 -4.65
N ARG A 180 16.32 4.30 -5.19
CA ARG A 180 16.55 4.21 -6.63
C ARG A 180 15.86 3.00 -7.26
N GLN A 181 15.86 1.86 -6.57
CA GLN A 181 15.15 0.66 -7.03
C GLN A 181 13.64 0.89 -7.05
N MET A 182 13.08 1.45 -5.97
CA MET A 182 11.65 1.79 -5.93
C MET A 182 11.25 2.79 -7.02
N ARG A 183 12.10 3.78 -7.37
CA ARG A 183 11.84 4.70 -8.50
C ARG A 183 11.87 3.99 -9.85
N ARG A 184 12.81 3.05 -10.05
CA ARG A 184 12.93 2.30 -11.29
C ARG A 184 11.67 1.48 -11.59
N TYR A 185 11.05 0.95 -10.55
CA TYR A 185 9.82 0.16 -10.67
C TYR A 185 8.54 0.99 -10.48
N GLU A 186 8.66 2.32 -10.40
CA GLU A 186 7.50 3.21 -10.29
C GLU A 186 6.57 2.76 -9.15
N VAL A 187 7.13 2.54 -7.96
CA VAL A 187 6.34 2.12 -6.78
C VAL A 187 5.99 3.37 -5.94
N PRO A 188 4.70 3.72 -5.77
CA PRO A 188 4.25 4.70 -4.80
C PRO A 188 4.70 4.34 -3.39
N ARG A 189 5.16 5.33 -2.62
CA ARG A 189 5.76 5.05 -1.31
C ARG A 189 5.41 6.07 -0.24
N LEU A 190 5.35 5.57 0.99
CA LEU A 190 5.34 6.37 2.21
C LEU A 190 6.73 6.31 2.83
N ALA A 191 7.18 7.39 3.46
CA ALA A 191 8.37 7.36 4.30
C ALA A 191 7.98 7.25 5.76
N PHE A 192 8.67 6.42 6.53
CA PHE A 192 8.48 6.29 7.97
C PHE A 192 9.79 6.53 8.72
N ILE A 193 9.85 7.64 9.46
CA ILE A 193 10.98 7.95 10.34
C ILE A 193 10.80 7.20 11.65
N ASN A 194 11.59 6.16 11.83
CA ASN A 194 11.56 5.27 12.99
C ASN A 194 12.61 5.67 14.04
N LYS A 195 12.50 5.09 15.23
CA LYS A 195 13.41 5.25 16.36
C LYS A 195 13.46 6.66 16.95
N LEU A 196 12.30 7.32 17.04
CA LEU A 196 12.17 8.61 17.74
C LEU A 196 12.51 8.53 19.25
N ASP A 197 12.57 7.31 19.81
CA ASP A 197 12.90 7.03 21.20
C ASP A 197 14.41 7.02 21.50
N ARG A 198 15.27 7.15 20.49
CA ARG A 198 16.73 7.08 20.66
C ARG A 198 17.33 8.45 20.93
N MET A 199 18.36 8.48 21.76
CA MET A 199 19.17 9.68 21.98
C MET A 199 19.74 10.21 20.64
N GLY A 200 19.58 11.51 20.40
CA GLY A 200 19.95 12.16 19.15
C GLY A 200 18.93 11.97 18.02
N ALA A 201 17.69 11.58 18.33
CA ALA A 201 16.60 11.52 17.36
C ALA A 201 16.28 12.93 16.84
N ASP A 202 16.38 13.11 15.52
CA ASP A 202 16.07 14.37 14.84
C ASP A 202 15.29 14.09 13.55
N PRO A 203 13.95 14.01 13.62
CA PRO A 203 13.12 13.74 12.44
C PRO A 203 13.21 14.85 11.38
N TRP A 204 13.42 16.10 11.78
CA TRP A 204 13.48 17.24 10.86
C TRP A 204 14.73 17.20 10.00
N LYS A 205 15.86 16.83 10.58
CA LYS A 205 17.08 16.54 9.84
C LYS A 205 16.87 15.41 8.83
N VAL A 206 16.19 14.32 9.21
CA VAL A 206 15.92 13.20 8.28
C VAL A 206 14.99 13.62 7.15
N LEU A 207 13.96 14.44 7.41
CA LEU A 207 13.10 15.02 6.39
C LEU A 207 13.91 15.88 5.40
N ASN A 208 14.78 16.75 5.89
CA ASN A 208 15.65 17.58 5.05
C ASN A 208 16.67 16.74 4.24
N GLN A 209 17.17 15.65 4.82
CA GLN A 209 18.02 14.71 4.09
C GLN A 209 17.27 13.95 3.01
N THR A 210 16.00 13.63 3.24
CA THR A 210 15.12 13.00 2.25
C THR A 210 14.94 13.92 1.04
N ARG A 211 14.72 15.22 1.27
CA ARG A 211 14.68 16.24 0.22
C ARG A 211 16.01 16.42 -0.51
N SER A 212 17.11 16.58 0.22
CA SER A 212 18.41 16.91 -0.40
C SER A 212 19.14 15.71 -1.03
N LYS A 213 19.16 14.56 -0.35
CA LYS A 213 19.92 13.37 -0.78
C LYS A 213 19.09 12.43 -1.64
N LEU A 214 17.83 12.19 -1.26
CA LEU A 214 16.95 11.38 -2.09
C LEU A 214 16.38 12.26 -3.22
N ARG A 215 16.16 13.56 -3.05
CA ARG A 215 15.39 14.38 -4.01
C ARG A 215 13.92 13.94 -4.03
N HIS A 216 13.38 13.66 -2.86
CA HIS A 216 11.94 13.49 -2.70
C HIS A 216 11.29 14.85 -2.55
N HIS A 217 10.14 14.99 -3.20
CA HIS A 217 9.19 16.04 -2.86
C HIS A 217 8.34 15.52 -1.70
N SER A 218 8.70 15.90 -0.47
CA SER A 218 8.18 15.26 0.74
C SER A 218 7.92 16.28 1.83
N ALA A 219 6.88 16.06 2.62
CA ALA A 219 6.59 16.83 3.83
C ALA A 219 6.12 15.90 4.95
N ALA A 220 6.30 16.37 6.18
CA ALA A 220 5.77 15.69 7.35
C ALA A 220 4.23 15.72 7.32
N VAL A 221 3.60 14.57 7.57
CA VAL A 221 2.16 14.49 7.86
C VAL A 221 1.89 14.46 9.37
N GLN A 222 2.95 14.35 10.17
CA GLN A 222 2.88 14.24 11.63
C GLN A 222 3.95 15.08 12.31
N VAL A 223 3.67 15.50 13.54
CA VAL A 223 4.63 16.15 14.45
C VAL A 223 4.75 15.31 15.71
N PRO A 224 5.96 14.92 16.16
CA PRO A 224 6.11 14.14 17.39
C PRO A 224 5.87 15.02 18.62
N ILE A 225 5.15 14.46 19.59
CA ILE A 225 4.97 15.01 20.94
C ILE A 225 6.11 14.47 21.79
N GLY A 226 7.09 15.33 22.05
CA GLY A 226 8.36 14.96 22.68
C GLY A 226 9.28 14.14 21.77
N LEU A 227 10.49 13.87 22.25
CA LEU A 227 11.51 13.06 21.57
C LEU A 227 12.25 12.21 22.60
N GLU A 228 12.97 11.21 22.12
CA GLU A 228 13.79 10.32 22.95
C GLU A 228 12.95 9.63 24.04
N GLU A 229 13.37 9.70 25.30
CA GLU A 229 12.63 9.14 26.43
C GLU A 229 11.29 9.85 26.67
N HIS A 230 11.15 11.10 26.24
CA HIS A 230 9.93 11.91 26.36
C HIS A 230 8.99 11.77 25.15
N PHE A 231 9.29 10.87 24.21
CA PHE A 231 8.41 10.65 23.06
C PHE A 231 7.10 9.97 23.51
N GLU A 232 6.00 10.71 23.49
CA GLU A 232 4.72 10.29 24.07
C GLU A 232 3.63 10.04 23.03
N GLY A 233 3.62 10.81 21.94
CA GLY A 233 2.54 10.80 20.98
C GLY A 233 2.89 11.49 19.66
N LEU A 234 1.88 11.63 18.79
CA LEU A 234 2.00 12.26 17.48
C LEU A 234 0.81 13.19 17.23
N VAL A 235 1.04 14.34 16.65
CA VAL A 235 -0.02 15.22 16.12
C VAL A 235 -0.13 14.98 14.63
N ASP A 236 -1.33 14.64 14.16
CA ASP A 236 -1.67 14.52 12.74
C ASP A 236 -1.96 15.92 12.16
N LEU A 237 -1.19 16.29 11.14
CA LEU A 237 -1.29 17.60 10.49
C LEU A 237 -2.47 17.71 9.51
N VAL A 238 -3.06 16.59 9.08
CA VAL A 238 -4.22 16.56 8.19
C VAL A 238 -5.49 16.75 9.01
N GLN A 239 -5.70 15.91 10.03
CA GLN A 239 -6.89 15.93 10.87
C GLN A 239 -6.81 16.92 12.04
N LEU A 240 -5.63 17.47 12.34
CA LEU A 240 -5.36 18.36 13.50
C LEU A 240 -5.77 17.74 14.83
N LYS A 241 -5.35 16.49 15.04
CA LYS A 241 -5.60 15.74 16.28
C LYS A 241 -4.30 15.21 16.84
N ALA A 242 -4.19 15.21 18.16
CA ALA A 242 -3.11 14.55 18.88
C ALA A 242 -3.48 13.09 19.18
N TYR A 243 -2.51 12.20 19.10
CA TYR A 243 -2.65 10.79 19.39
C TYR A 243 -1.59 10.37 20.41
N ASN A 244 -2.06 9.94 21.57
CA ASN A 244 -1.22 9.40 22.64
C ASN A 244 -1.39 7.88 22.71
N PHE A 245 -0.29 7.18 22.97
CA PHE A 245 -0.25 5.72 22.97
C PHE A 245 -0.11 5.21 24.40
N HIS A 246 -1.15 4.53 24.88
CA HIS A 246 -1.20 3.95 26.22
C HIS A 246 -1.20 2.42 26.19
N GLY A 247 -0.84 1.82 27.32
CA GLY A 247 -0.66 0.37 27.48
C GLY A 247 0.79 -0.06 27.31
N SER A 248 1.11 -1.28 27.76
CA SER A 248 2.45 -1.86 27.67
C SER A 248 2.97 -1.95 26.24
N SER A 249 2.06 -2.18 25.29
CA SER A 249 2.38 -2.31 23.87
C SER A 249 1.71 -1.24 23.02
N GLY A 250 1.32 -0.10 23.60
CA GLY A 250 0.70 1.01 22.84
C GLY A 250 -0.64 0.66 22.17
N GLU A 251 -1.34 -0.35 22.68
CA GLU A 251 -2.60 -0.87 22.12
C GLU A 251 -3.76 0.12 22.20
N LYS A 252 -3.73 1.03 23.20
CA LYS A 252 -4.78 2.02 23.41
C LYS A 252 -4.35 3.35 22.83
N VAL A 253 -4.83 3.66 21.62
CA VAL A 253 -4.66 4.97 21.00
C VAL A 253 -5.73 5.91 21.55
N VAL A 254 -5.31 6.99 22.21
CA VAL A 254 -6.20 8.02 22.75
C VAL A 254 -6.05 9.27 21.91
N THR A 255 -7.17 9.69 21.32
CA THR A 255 -7.26 10.91 20.52
C THR A 255 -7.56 12.11 21.42
N ALA A 256 -6.81 13.19 21.25
CA ALA A 256 -6.94 14.43 21.99
C ALA A 256 -6.81 15.66 21.07
N GLU A 257 -7.09 16.84 21.61
CA GLU A 257 -6.80 18.10 20.94
C GLU A 257 -5.29 18.37 20.91
N VAL A 258 -4.86 19.21 19.98
CA VAL A 258 -3.45 19.59 19.83
C VAL A 258 -3.00 20.36 21.08
N PRO A 259 -1.89 19.97 21.73
CA PRO A 259 -1.33 20.70 22.86
C PRO A 259 -1.04 22.18 22.50
N SER A 260 -1.42 23.11 23.39
CA SER A 260 -1.32 24.54 23.13
C SER A 260 0.11 25.03 22.93
N ASP A 261 1.07 24.40 23.60
CA ASP A 261 2.51 24.64 23.46
C ASP A 261 3.07 24.21 22.10
N MET A 262 2.39 23.29 21.42
CA MET A 262 2.75 22.82 20.07
C MET A 262 2.02 23.56 18.94
N ALA A 263 1.08 24.46 19.25
CA ALA A 263 0.25 25.12 18.25
C ALA A 263 1.08 25.85 17.17
N ALA A 264 2.19 26.49 17.55
CA ALA A 264 3.06 27.21 16.63
C ALA A 264 3.76 26.28 15.63
N ILE A 265 4.40 25.20 16.11
CA ILE A 265 5.09 24.24 15.23
C ILE A 265 4.09 23.45 14.37
N VAL A 266 2.92 23.12 14.90
CA VAL A 266 1.86 22.45 14.14
C VAL A 266 1.34 23.34 13.03
N ALA A 267 1.11 24.63 13.29
CA ALA A 267 0.68 25.58 12.27
C ALA A 267 1.76 25.83 11.20
N GLU A 268 3.03 25.89 11.60
CA GLU A 268 4.16 25.97 10.67
C GLU A 268 4.23 24.74 9.76
N LYS A 269 4.24 23.53 10.34
CA LYS A 269 4.36 22.28 9.58
C LYS A 269 3.13 21.94 8.76
N ARG A 270 1.92 22.32 9.19
CA ARG A 270 0.72 22.20 8.36
C ARG A 270 0.80 23.11 7.13
N ARG A 271 1.29 24.35 7.29
CA ARG A 271 1.48 25.27 6.16
C ARG A 271 2.51 24.74 5.18
N GLU A 272 3.65 24.26 5.69
CA GLU A 272 4.69 23.60 4.88
C GLU A 272 4.13 22.39 4.13
N LEU A 273 3.30 21.55 4.77
CA LEU A 273 2.65 20.41 4.13
C LEU A 273 1.74 20.86 2.98
N ILE A 274 0.89 21.86 3.21
CA ILE A 274 -0.01 22.41 2.20
C ILE A 274 0.77 22.96 1.01
N GLU A 275 1.78 23.80 1.28
CA GLU A 275 2.63 24.43 0.27
C GLU A 275 3.29 23.37 -0.61
N VAL A 276 3.97 22.40 0.01
CA VAL A 276 4.67 21.33 -0.73
C VAL A 276 3.69 20.49 -1.54
N VAL A 277 2.53 20.11 -1.02
CA VAL A 277 1.56 19.30 -1.79
C VAL A 277 0.95 20.13 -2.93
N SER A 278 0.71 21.43 -2.72
CA SER A 278 0.14 22.33 -3.74
C SER A 278 1.05 22.49 -4.97
N GLU A 279 2.37 22.34 -4.83
CA GLU A 279 3.30 22.38 -5.97
C GLU A 279 3.10 21.22 -6.96
N VAL A 280 2.42 20.14 -6.55
CA VAL A 280 2.29 18.90 -7.34
C VAL A 280 0.86 18.38 -7.52
N ASP A 281 -0.12 19.01 -6.87
CA ASP A 281 -1.55 18.73 -7.04
C ASP A 281 -2.28 20.01 -7.47
N ASP A 282 -2.68 20.06 -8.75
CA ASP A 282 -3.27 21.25 -9.37
C ASP A 282 -4.55 21.73 -8.64
N LYS A 283 -5.38 20.80 -8.17
CA LYS A 283 -6.61 21.12 -7.44
C LYS A 283 -6.33 21.79 -6.09
N LEU A 284 -5.31 21.33 -5.37
CA LEU A 284 -4.89 21.97 -4.13
C LEU A 284 -4.18 23.30 -4.40
N ALA A 285 -3.43 23.41 -5.49
CA ALA A 285 -2.80 24.65 -5.94
C ALA A 285 -3.82 25.77 -6.16
N ASP A 286 -4.90 25.47 -6.89
CA ASP A 286 -5.96 26.45 -7.17
C ASP A 286 -6.62 26.97 -5.89
N ALA A 287 -6.93 26.06 -4.95
CA ALA A 287 -7.51 26.43 -3.65
C ALA A 287 -6.55 27.27 -2.80
N PHE A 288 -5.26 26.91 -2.80
CA PHE A 288 -4.22 27.62 -2.04
C PHE A 288 -3.96 29.03 -2.59
N LEU A 289 -3.89 29.18 -3.92
CA LEU A 289 -3.69 30.49 -4.58
C LEU A 289 -4.89 31.44 -4.41
N SER A 290 -6.08 30.88 -4.20
CA SER A 290 -7.31 31.64 -3.99
C SER A 290 -7.56 32.02 -2.52
N ASP A 291 -6.59 31.77 -1.62
CA ASP A 291 -6.71 31.95 -0.17
C ASP A 291 -7.93 31.23 0.43
N GLU A 292 -8.39 30.14 -0.19
CA GLU A 292 -9.52 29.34 0.31
C GLU A 292 -9.10 28.48 1.50
N SER A 293 -10.03 28.26 2.44
CA SER A 293 -9.78 27.37 3.57
C SER A 293 -9.68 25.91 3.12
N ILE A 294 -8.49 25.31 3.24
CA ILE A 294 -8.27 23.91 2.87
C ILE A 294 -8.81 22.99 3.97
N SER A 295 -9.86 22.25 3.63
CA SER A 295 -10.45 21.23 4.50
C SER A 295 -9.53 20.01 4.65
N SER A 296 -9.65 19.28 5.76
CA SER A 296 -8.88 18.05 5.99
C SER A 296 -9.13 16.99 4.91
N ALA A 297 -10.37 16.86 4.43
CA ALA A 297 -10.71 15.92 3.35
C ALA A 297 -10.05 16.30 2.03
N ALA A 298 -10.05 17.59 1.66
CA ALA A 298 -9.39 18.06 0.44
C ALA A 298 -7.88 17.84 0.50
N LEU A 299 -7.26 18.07 1.67
CA LEU A 299 -5.84 17.81 1.88
C LEU A 299 -5.51 16.32 1.80
N GLU A 300 -6.32 15.45 2.41
CA GLU A 300 -6.14 13.99 2.35
C GLU A 300 -6.23 13.47 0.92
N GLU A 301 -7.23 13.92 0.15
CA GLU A 301 -7.37 13.57 -1.27
C GLU A 301 -6.19 14.06 -2.12
N ALA A 302 -5.72 15.28 -1.90
CA ALA A 302 -4.58 15.84 -2.61
C ALA A 302 -3.29 15.05 -2.33
N ILE A 303 -3.04 14.70 -1.05
CA ILE A 303 -1.90 13.85 -0.66
C ILE A 303 -2.01 12.49 -1.35
N ARG A 304 -3.19 11.87 -1.37
CA ARG A 304 -3.40 10.57 -2.06
C ARG A 304 -3.08 10.70 -3.54
N ARG A 305 -3.68 11.65 -4.26
CA ARG A 305 -3.43 11.86 -5.70
C ARG A 305 -1.95 12.07 -5.99
N ALA A 306 -1.28 12.94 -5.23
CA ALA A 306 0.13 13.22 -5.41
C ALA A 306 1.03 12.00 -5.10
N THR A 307 0.65 11.18 -4.11
CA THR A 307 1.35 9.94 -3.75
C THR A 307 1.22 8.87 -4.83
N LEU A 308 0.00 8.66 -5.36
CA LEU A 308 -0.27 7.72 -6.44
C LEU A 308 0.45 8.13 -7.73
N ALA A 309 0.52 9.43 -8.01
CA ALA A 309 1.27 9.99 -9.12
C ALA A 309 2.81 9.98 -8.91
N GLN A 310 3.28 9.52 -7.76
CA GLN A 310 4.71 9.47 -7.38
C GLN A 310 5.40 10.84 -7.37
N LYS A 311 4.61 11.91 -7.26
CA LYS A 311 5.09 13.29 -7.19
C LYS A 311 5.27 13.76 -5.76
N PHE A 312 4.71 13.07 -4.78
CA PHE A 312 4.83 13.40 -3.37
C PHE A 312 5.08 12.15 -2.51
N VAL A 313 5.87 12.28 -1.45
CA VAL A 313 6.12 11.23 -0.47
C VAL A 313 5.68 11.72 0.92
N PRO A 314 4.57 11.19 1.48
CA PRO A 314 4.14 11.50 2.83
C PRO A 314 5.13 10.95 3.85
N VAL A 315 5.56 11.78 4.80
CA VAL A 315 6.51 11.37 5.85
C VAL A 315 5.81 11.19 7.19
N PHE A 316 5.63 9.93 7.58
CA PHE A 316 5.16 9.48 8.88
C PHE A 316 6.32 9.34 9.86
N MET A 317 6.01 9.33 11.15
CA MET A 317 7.02 9.23 12.20
C MET A 317 6.57 8.32 13.33
N GLY A 318 7.51 7.72 14.07
CA GLY A 318 7.17 6.90 15.23
C GLY A 318 8.34 6.14 15.83
N SER A 319 8.01 5.22 16.73
CA SER A 319 8.94 4.24 17.29
C SER A 319 8.29 2.87 17.30
N ALA A 320 8.77 2.00 16.42
CA ALA A 320 8.39 0.58 16.41
C ALA A 320 8.90 -0.17 17.65
N PHE A 321 9.96 0.34 18.31
CA PHE A 321 10.49 -0.26 19.53
C PHE A 321 9.62 0.06 20.74
N LYS A 322 9.22 1.33 20.89
CA LYS A 322 8.33 1.81 21.96
C LYS A 322 6.84 1.66 21.64
N ASN A 323 6.49 1.03 20.53
CA ASN A 323 5.10 0.72 20.18
C ASN A 323 4.23 1.97 19.95
N LYS A 324 4.77 2.99 19.27
CA LYS A 324 4.07 4.26 19.03
C LYS A 324 4.12 4.65 17.56
N GLY A 325 2.98 5.07 16.99
CA GLY A 325 2.85 5.56 15.62
C GLY A 325 2.65 4.50 14.54
N VAL A 326 2.70 3.21 14.87
CA VAL A 326 2.52 2.12 13.89
C VAL A 326 1.07 2.05 13.39
N GLN A 327 0.08 2.28 14.27
CA GLN A 327 -1.32 2.28 13.88
C GLN A 327 -1.62 3.42 12.90
N LEU A 328 -1.11 4.62 13.16
CA LEU A 328 -1.28 5.77 12.26
C LEU A 328 -0.58 5.55 10.91
N LEU A 329 0.54 4.83 10.89
CA LEU A 329 1.17 4.40 9.64
C LEU A 329 0.28 3.42 8.87
N LEU A 330 -0.38 2.47 9.55
CA LEU A 330 -1.34 1.56 8.91
C LEU A 330 -2.54 2.30 8.33
N ASP A 331 -3.07 3.28 9.06
CA ASP A 331 -4.14 4.14 8.53
C ASP A 331 -3.66 4.90 7.28
N GLY A 332 -2.42 5.42 7.32
CA GLY A 332 -1.77 6.05 6.16
C GLY A 332 -1.59 5.13 4.96
N VAL A 333 -1.29 3.84 5.18
CA VAL A 333 -1.24 2.82 4.11
C VAL A 333 -2.60 2.69 3.43
N LEU A 334 -3.68 2.70 4.20
CA LEU A 334 -5.02 2.59 3.64
C LEU A 334 -5.41 3.85 2.84
N SER A 335 -5.16 5.04 3.42
CA SER A 335 -5.53 6.32 2.82
C SER A 335 -4.68 6.70 1.61
N TYR A 336 -3.37 6.41 1.60
CA TYR A 336 -2.45 7.00 0.61
C TYR A 336 -1.82 6.01 -0.38
N LEU A 337 -1.76 4.71 -0.07
CA LEU A 337 -1.24 3.72 -1.01
C LEU A 337 -2.33 3.16 -1.92
N PRO A 338 -1.96 2.72 -3.15
CA PRO A 338 -2.91 2.21 -4.12
C PRO A 338 -3.49 0.85 -3.71
N CYS A 339 -4.69 0.58 -4.21
CA CYS A 339 -5.17 -0.78 -4.38
C CYS A 339 -4.67 -1.37 -5.72
N PRO A 340 -4.74 -2.70 -5.92
CA PRO A 340 -4.24 -3.34 -7.13
C PRO A 340 -4.85 -2.82 -8.45
N ASN A 341 -6.05 -2.24 -8.42
CA ASN A 341 -6.70 -1.67 -9.60
C ASN A 341 -6.15 -0.29 -10.01
N GLU A 342 -5.44 0.38 -9.11
CA GLU A 342 -4.87 1.72 -9.36
C GLU A 342 -3.44 1.65 -9.89
N VAL A 343 -2.84 0.46 -9.94
CA VAL A 343 -1.49 0.23 -10.46
C VAL A 343 -1.56 -0.42 -11.84
N SER A 344 -0.85 0.15 -12.81
CA SER A 344 -0.72 -0.43 -14.15
C SER A 344 0.40 -1.46 -14.17
N ASN A 345 0.04 -2.74 -14.21
CA ASN A 345 0.99 -3.83 -14.33
C ASN A 345 1.17 -4.24 -15.79
N TYR A 346 2.39 -4.63 -16.17
CA TYR A 346 2.69 -5.18 -17.50
C TYR A 346 3.23 -6.60 -17.40
N ALA A 347 2.73 -7.48 -18.25
CA ALA A 347 3.31 -8.79 -18.49
C ALA A 347 4.17 -8.77 -19.76
N LEU A 348 5.08 -9.74 -19.87
CA LEU A 348 5.86 -9.96 -21.08
C LEU A 348 5.24 -11.12 -21.86
N ASP A 349 4.81 -10.85 -23.08
CA ASP A 349 4.23 -11.87 -23.96
C ASP A 349 5.35 -12.76 -24.55
N GLN A 350 5.48 -13.97 -24.01
CA GLN A 350 6.46 -14.95 -24.47
C GLN A 350 6.25 -15.38 -25.93
N SER A 351 5.03 -15.23 -26.46
CA SER A 351 4.74 -15.55 -27.87
C SER A 351 5.15 -14.44 -28.84
N LYS A 352 5.39 -13.22 -28.32
CA LYS A 352 5.78 -12.03 -29.08
C LYS A 352 7.09 -11.44 -28.58
N ASN A 353 8.13 -12.27 -28.49
CA ASN A 353 9.49 -11.82 -28.16
C ASN A 353 9.57 -10.94 -26.88
N GLU A 354 8.77 -11.29 -25.86
CA GLU A 354 8.69 -10.57 -24.58
C GLU A 354 8.19 -9.11 -24.70
N GLU A 355 7.32 -8.82 -25.67
CA GLU A 355 6.63 -7.52 -25.75
C GLU A 355 5.83 -7.23 -24.46
N LYS A 356 5.88 -5.98 -24.00
CA LYS A 356 5.12 -5.53 -22.83
C LYS A 356 3.64 -5.40 -23.17
N VAL A 357 2.80 -6.12 -22.43
CA VAL A 357 1.34 -6.06 -22.53
C VAL A 357 0.78 -5.61 -21.19
N ILE A 358 -0.04 -4.55 -21.18
CA ILE A 358 -0.73 -4.07 -19.97
C ILE A 358 -1.77 -5.12 -19.58
N CYS A 359 -1.77 -5.51 -18.31
CA CYS A 359 -2.64 -6.54 -17.75
C CYS A 359 -3.92 -5.97 -17.16
#